data_AF-A0A8T5T3U0-F1
#
_entry.id   AF-A0A8T5T3U0-F1
#
_cell.length_a   1.000
_cell.length_b   1.000
_cell.length_c   1.000
_cell.angle_alpha   90.00
_cell.angle_beta   90.00
_cell.angle_gamma   90.00
#
_symmetry.space_group_name_H-M   'P 1'
#
loop_
_entity.id
_entity.type
_entity.pdbx_description
1 polymer ?
#
loop_
_entity_poly.entity_id
_entity_poly.type
_entity_poly.pdbx_seq_one_letter_code
_entity_poly.pdbx_strand_id
1 'polypeptide(L)' 'MGKDKVTEMLIVKSKVREYVKGIGEFNISSDFIEALNVEVAYLIKTAAKRTKHNSRKTLSAKDV' A
#
# COMPACT_ATOMS: atom_id res chain seq x y z
N MET A 1 -8.60 16.88 -7.95
CA MET A 1 -8.53 15.64 -7.15
C MET A 1 -7.30 15.76 -6.26
N GLY A 2 -7.47 16.11 -4.98
CA GLY A 2 -6.34 16.44 -4.10
C GLY A 2 -5.35 15.28 -4.03
N LYS A 3 -4.06 15.56 -4.25
CA LYS A 3 -2.99 14.66 -3.82
C LYS A 3 -3.04 14.67 -2.30
N ASP A 4 -3.85 13.81 -1.69
CA ASP A 4 -3.67 13.45 -0.29
C ASP A 4 -2.24 12.94 -0.20
N LYS A 5 -1.33 13.81 0.22
CA LYS A 5 0.05 13.43 0.51
C LYS A 5 -0.06 12.38 1.61
N VAL A 6 0.13 11.12 1.24
CA VAL A 6 0.27 10.03 2.22
C VAL A 6 1.61 10.30 2.90
N THR A 7 1.56 11.08 3.98
CA THR A 7 2.74 11.45 4.77
C THR A 7 3.18 10.33 5.70
N GLU A 8 2.29 9.39 6.00
CA GLU A 8 2.56 8.29 6.90
C GLU A 8 2.99 7.04 6.13
N MET A 9 4.07 6.41 6.58
CA MET A 9 4.55 5.15 6.03
C MET A 9 3.72 3.98 6.57
N LEU A 10 2.91 3.39 5.71
CA LEU A 10 2.10 2.19 5.96
C LEU A 10 2.89 0.89 5.81
N ILE A 11 4.07 0.95 5.18
CA ILE A 11 4.95 -0.20 4.96
C ILE A 11 6.25 -0.09 5.75
N VAL A 12 6.75 -1.23 6.22
CA VAL A 12 8.04 -1.33 6.90
C VAL A 12 9.16 -1.48 5.87
N LYS A 13 9.98 -0.43 5.72
CA LYS A 13 11.04 -0.36 4.69
C LYS A 13 11.99 -1.56 4.72
N SER A 14 12.36 -2.05 5.91
CA SER A 14 13.26 -3.20 6.06
C SER A 14 12.65 -4.48 5.52
N LYS A 15 11.34 -4.70 5.72
CA LYS A 15 10.64 -5.88 5.22
C LYS A 15 10.51 -5.89 3.71
N VAL A 16 10.27 -4.73 3.10
CA VAL A 16 10.28 -4.60 1.64
C VAL A 16 11.66 -4.95 1.08
N ARG A 17 12.74 -4.44 1.69
CA ARG A 17 14.10 -4.75 1.26
C ARG A 17 14.46 -6.23 1.42
N GLU A 18 14.07 -6.84 2.53
CA GLU A 18 14.26 -8.27 2.79
C GLU A 18 13.55 -9.12 1.73
N TYR A 19 12.29 -8.79 1.43
CA TYR A 19 11.52 -9.50 0.40
C TYR A 19 12.15 -9.36 -1.00
N VAL A 20 12.60 -8.15 -1.36
CA VAL A 20 13.22 -7.90 -2.67
C VAL A 20 14.54 -8.65 -2.85
N LYS A 21 15.33 -8.83 -1.78
CA LYS A 21 16.53 -9.68 -1.82
C LYS A 21 16.21 -11.15 -2.07
N GLY A 22 15.03 -11.61 -1.64
CA GLY A 22 14.58 -12.99 -1.84
C GLY A 22 14.10 -13.29 -3.26
N ILE A 23 13.71 -12.27 -4.03
CA ILE A 23 13.26 -12.43 -5.43
C ILE A 23 14.42 -12.31 -6.44
N GLY A 24 15.54 -11.70 -6.06
CA GLY A 24 16.72 -11.55 -6.93
C GLY A 24 17.67 -10.42 -6.51
N GLU A 25 18.67 -10.17 -7.36
CA GLU A 25 19.68 -9.12 -7.12
C GLU A 25 19.17 -7.75 -7.60
N PHE A 26 18.32 -7.12 -6.78
CA PHE A 26 17.79 -5.78 -7.04
C PHE A 26 18.25 -4.75 -6.00
N ASN A 27 18.58 -3.56 -6.47
CA ASN A 27 18.74 -2.38 -5.62
C ASN A 27 17.40 -1.66 -5.46
N ILE A 28 17.16 -1.08 -4.29
CA ILE A 28 15.94 -0.31 -4.00
C ILE A 28 16.31 1.14 -3.72
N SER A 29 15.78 2.03 -4.54
CA SER A 29 15.82 3.47 -4.33
C SER A 29 14.79 3.93 -3.29
N SER A 30 14.98 5.12 -2.72
CA SER A 30 14.07 5.67 -1.70
C SER A 30 12.70 6.05 -2.27
N ASP A 31 12.67 6.55 -3.50
CA ASP A 31 11.46 6.93 -4.24
C ASP A 31 10.56 5.72 -4.55
N PHE A 32 11.14 4.54 -4.81
CA PHE A 32 10.38 3.30 -4.96
C PHE A 32 9.56 2.99 -3.69
N ILE A 33 10.18 3.13 -2.51
CA ILE A 33 9.52 2.88 -1.24
C ILE A 33 8.38 3.90 -1.00
N GLU A 34 8.59 5.16 -1.37
CA GLU A 34 7.57 6.20 -1.26
C GLU A 34 6.40 5.94 -2.22
N ALA A 35 6.69 5.58 -3.48
CA ALA A 35 5.68 5.24 -4.47
C ALA A 35 4.87 4.00 -4.05
N LEU A 36 5.54 2.96 -3.56
CA LEU A 36 4.88 1.75 -3.06
C LEU A 36 3.95 2.08 -1.87
N ASN A 37 4.36 2.97 -0.98
CA ASN A 37 3.53 3.42 0.14
C ASN A 37 2.23 4.10 -0.34
N VAL A 38 2.34 4.94 -1.37
CA VAL A 38 1.18 5.58 -2.00
C VAL A 38 0.25 4.54 -2.62
N GLU A 39 0.79 3.53 -3.28
CA GLU A 39 -0.01 2.45 -3.89
C GLU A 39 -0.76 1.63 -2.84
N VAL A 40 -0.09 1.25 -1.75
CA VAL A 40 -0.74 0.55 -0.62
C VAL A 40 -1.87 1.39 -0.03
N ALA A 41 -1.67 2.70 0.15
CA ALA A 41 -2.71 3.60 0.62
C ALA A 41 -3.90 3.65 -0.36
N TYR A 42 -3.64 3.64 -1.67
CA TYR A 42 -4.68 3.61 -2.69
C TYR A 42 -5.48 2.30 -2.66
N LEU A 43 -4.81 1.16 -2.50
CA LEU A 43 -5.45 -0.15 -2.35
C LEU A 43 -6.39 -0.17 -1.13
N ILE A 44 -5.93 0.31 0.03
CA ILE A 44 -6.74 0.38 1.26
C ILE A 44 -7.96 1.31 1.07
N LYS A 45 -7.77 2.50 0.48
CA LYS A 45 -8.87 3.44 0.18
C LYS A 45 -9.89 2.80 -0.76
N THR A 46 -9.43 2.05 -1.75
CA THR A 46 -10.31 1.36 -2.71
C THR A 46 -11.09 0.24 -2.04
N ALA A 47 -10.44 -0.56 -1.20
CA ALA A 47 -11.10 -1.58 -0.40
C ALA A 47 -12.18 -1.00 0.52
N ALA A 48 -11.86 0.11 1.21
CA ALA A 48 -12.82 0.80 2.07
C ALA A 48 -14.05 1.32 1.29
N LYS A 49 -13.84 1.83 0.06
CA LYS A 49 -14.94 2.24 -0.83
C LYS A 49 -15.83 1.05 -1.21
N ARG A 50 -15.26 -0.10 -1.60
CA ARG A 50 -16.01 -1.33 -1.93
C ARG A 50 -16.80 -1.84 -0.71
N THR A 51 -16.19 -1.82 0.47
CA THR A 51 -16.84 -2.22 1.73
C THR A 51 -18.03 -1.32 2.04
N LYS A 52 -17.84 0.00 1.97
CA LYS A 52 -18.89 1.00 2.20
C LYS A 52 -20.02 0.88 1.17
N HIS A 53 -19.70 0.68 -0.11
CA HIS A 53 -20.69 0.49 -1.17
C HIS A 53 -21.58 -0.73 -0.90
N ASN A 54 -21.02 -1.78 -0.30
CA ASN A 54 -21.75 -2.98 0.08
C ASN A 54 -22.42 -2.87 1.46
N SER A 55 -22.57 -1.66 2.02
CA SER A 55 -23.14 -1.41 3.36
C SER A 55 -22.48 -2.20 4.49
N ARG A 56 -21.22 -2.60 4.31
CA ARG A 56 -20.41 -3.27 5.34
C ARG A 56 -19.54 -2.25 6.06
N LYS A 57 -19.13 -2.57 7.28
CA LYS A 57 -18.16 -1.79 8.07
C LYS A 57 -16.83 -2.51 8.29
N THR A 58 -16.75 -3.78 7.90
CA THR A 58 -15.57 -4.63 8.06
C THR A 58 -14.96 -4.89 6.70
N LEU A 59 -13.70 -4.46 6.53
CA LEU A 59 -12.85 -4.83 5.41
C LEU A 59 -12.59 -6.34 5.47
N SER A 60 -12.74 -7.02 4.34
CA SER A 60 -12.54 -8.46 4.22
C SER A 60 -11.68 -8.78 3.01
N ALA A 61 -11.21 -10.03 2.90
CA ALA A 61 -10.32 -10.44 1.81
C ALA A 61 -10.86 -10.12 0.39
N LYS A 62 -12.19 -10.14 0.21
CA LYS A 62 -12.86 -9.78 -1.06
C LYS A 62 -12.85 -8.29 -1.40
N ASP A 63 -12.43 -7.43 -0.47
CA ASP A 63 -12.37 -5.98 -0.68
C ASP A 63 -11.02 -5.51 -1.18
N VAL A 64 -9.95 -6.31 -0.99
CA VAL A 64 -8.59 -6.01 -1.44
C VAL A 64 -8.51 -6.13 -2.96
#